data_AF-A0A4Q6AE52-F1
#
_entry.id   AF-A0A4Q6AE52-F1
#
_cell.length_a   1.000
_cell.length_b   1.000
_cell.length_c   1.000
_cell.angle_alpha   90.00
_cell.angle_beta   90.00
_cell.angle_gamma   90.00
#
_symmetry.space_group_name_H-M   'P 1'
#
loop_
_entity.id
_entity.type
_entity.pdbx_description
1 polymer ?
#
loop_
_entity_poly.entity_id
_entity_poly.type
_entity_poly.pdbx_seq_one_letter_code
_entity_poly.pdbx_strand_id
1 'polypeptide(L)'
;MKKLFLLFLSAFAFYLSPCSAQQYVFDPKYFASVEANQAVRSSAEETHNQYLGKINNNIEDLNTNVGSVVLAQEMIYNGLSNVNSALKDGLEVKYMATITADMISYLNQALALGKSDPYLLLFATNIANEMKVRSLALVSEVSTFVLKSGDNILADYNGRDQL
;
A
#
# COMPACT_ATOMS: atom_id res chain seq x y z
N MET A 1 -55.71 37.24 59.75
CA MET A 1 -55.34 38.67 59.89
C MET A 1 -53.87 38.96 59.59
N LYS A 2 -52.89 38.23 60.15
CA LYS A 2 -51.45 38.44 59.87
C LYS A 2 -51.04 38.31 58.38
N LYS A 3 -51.63 37.35 57.65
CA LYS A 3 -51.37 37.16 56.20
C LYS A 3 -51.94 38.29 55.34
N LEU A 4 -53.05 38.90 55.74
CA LEU A 4 -53.67 40.03 55.02
C LEU A 4 -52.86 41.33 55.22
N PHE A 5 -52.33 41.53 56.43
CA PHE A 5 -51.43 42.65 56.73
C PHE A 5 -50.10 42.54 55.97
N LEU A 6 -49.51 41.35 55.88
CA LEU A 6 -48.30 41.12 55.07
C LEU A 6 -48.54 41.38 53.58
N LEU A 7 -49.73 41.09 53.07
CA LEU A 7 -50.10 41.30 51.67
C LEU A 7 -50.33 42.79 51.36
N PHE A 8 -50.88 43.54 52.30
CA PHE A 8 -50.94 45.01 52.19
C PHE A 8 -49.56 45.67 52.31
N LEU A 9 -48.67 45.14 53.15
CA LEU A 9 -47.32 45.67 53.33
C LEU A 9 -46.43 45.41 52.09
N SER A 10 -46.58 44.26 51.44
CA SER A 10 -45.88 43.97 50.18
C SER A 10 -46.40 44.79 49.01
N ALA A 11 -47.73 45.01 48.94
CA ALA A 11 -48.33 45.88 47.93
C ALA A 11 -47.88 47.35 48.09
N PHE A 12 -47.73 47.81 49.33
CA PHE A 12 -47.22 49.16 49.63
C PHE A 12 -45.73 49.31 49.26
N ALA A 13 -44.91 48.28 49.51
CA ALA A 13 -43.49 48.29 49.13
C ALA A 13 -43.26 48.37 47.61
N PHE A 14 -44.14 47.73 46.80
CA PHE A 14 -44.11 47.86 45.35
C PHE A 14 -44.56 49.24 44.86
N TYR A 15 -45.51 49.88 45.56
CA TYR A 15 -45.98 51.22 45.22
C TYR A 15 -44.94 52.32 45.50
N LEU A 16 -44.02 52.09 46.45
CA LEU A 16 -42.97 53.05 46.82
C LEU A 16 -41.69 52.95 45.97
N SER A 17 -41.64 52.07 44.96
CA SER A 17 -40.41 51.79 44.21
C SER A 17 -40.43 52.29 42.75
N PRO A 18 -40.48 53.60 42.44
CA PRO A 18 -40.14 54.10 41.11
C PRO A 18 -38.61 54.27 41.00
N CYS A 19 -37.85 53.20 41.21
CA CYS A 19 -36.39 53.23 41.05
C CYS A 19 -36.03 52.96 39.58
N SER A 20 -36.01 54.01 38.76
CA SER A 20 -35.44 53.96 37.41
C SER A 20 -33.91 54.08 37.50
N ALA A 21 -33.25 53.05 38.05
CA ALA A 21 -31.79 53.02 38.23
C ALA A 21 -31.01 52.56 36.98
N GLN A 22 -31.70 52.27 35.88
CA GLN A 22 -31.07 51.80 34.65
C GLN A 22 -31.01 52.92 33.62
N GLN A 23 -29.79 53.28 33.23
CA GLN A 23 -29.52 54.22 32.14
C GLN A 23 -29.01 53.42 30.94
N TYR A 24 -29.74 53.48 29.82
CA TYR A 24 -29.28 52.99 28.54
C TYR A 24 -28.66 54.15 27.77
N VAL A 25 -27.39 54.02 27.39
CA VAL A 25 -26.70 55.00 26.55
C VAL A 25 -26.58 54.39 25.16
N PHE A 26 -27.24 55.03 24.19
CA PHE A 26 -27.16 54.67 22.78
C PHE A 26 -26.24 55.65 22.05
N ASP A 27 -25.14 55.15 21.49
CA ASP A 27 -24.30 55.90 20.58
C ASP A 27 -24.49 55.38 19.15
N PRO A 28 -25.17 56.14 18.27
CA PRO A 28 -25.39 55.76 16.88
C PRO A 28 -24.10 55.50 16.10
N LYS A 29 -23.00 56.21 16.41
CA LYS A 29 -21.72 56.04 15.71
C LYS A 29 -21.03 54.75 16.11
N TYR A 30 -21.06 54.42 17.40
CA TYR A 30 -20.55 53.14 17.89
C TYR A 30 -21.37 51.97 17.32
N PHE A 31 -22.70 52.08 17.33
CA PHE A 31 -23.59 51.08 16.76
C PHE A 31 -23.29 50.81 15.27
N ALA A 32 -23.17 51.87 14.45
CA ALA A 32 -22.84 51.75 13.03
C ALA A 32 -21.47 51.08 12.79
N SER A 33 -20.46 51.38 13.62
CA SER A 33 -19.14 50.75 13.53
C SER A 33 -19.18 49.26 13.89
N VAL A 34 -19.92 48.89 14.94
CA VAL A 34 -20.09 47.49 15.35
C VAL A 34 -20.82 46.70 14.27
N GLU A 35 -21.87 47.28 13.68
CA GLU A 35 -22.63 46.65 12.58
C GLU A 35 -21.75 46.42 11.35
N ALA A 36 -20.97 47.42 10.92
CA ALA A 36 -20.05 47.28 9.80
C ALA A 36 -18.99 46.18 10.03
N ASN A 37 -18.42 46.13 11.24
CA ASN A 37 -17.46 45.07 11.61
C ASN A 37 -18.11 43.69 11.68
N GLN A 38 -19.35 43.60 12.19
CA GLN A 38 -20.11 42.36 12.22
C GLN A 38 -20.43 41.85 10.81
N ALA A 39 -20.76 42.75 9.87
CA ALA A 39 -21.01 42.40 8.48
C ALA A 39 -19.76 41.81 7.81
N VAL A 40 -18.60 42.46 7.98
CA VAL A 40 -17.32 41.96 7.45
C VAL A 40 -16.95 40.61 8.08
N ARG A 41 -17.11 40.47 9.41
CA ARG A 41 -16.85 39.21 10.11
C ARG A 41 -17.74 38.07 9.61
N SER A 42 -19.04 38.33 9.44
CA SER A 42 -19.98 37.33 8.92
C SER A 42 -19.65 36.92 7.49
N SER A 43 -19.26 37.88 6.63
CA SER A 43 -18.81 37.56 5.27
C SER A 43 -17.51 36.75 5.25
N ALA A 44 -16.58 37.04 6.17
CA ALA A 44 -15.34 36.28 6.31
C ALA A 44 -15.60 34.86 6.82
N GLU A 45 -16.55 34.68 7.75
CA GLU A 45 -16.99 33.38 8.25
C GLU A 45 -17.64 32.53 7.14
N GLU A 46 -18.52 33.12 6.33
CA GLU A 46 -19.11 32.45 5.18
C GLU A 46 -18.04 32.02 4.17
N THR A 47 -17.10 32.91 3.86
CA THR A 47 -15.97 32.60 2.96
C THR A 47 -15.09 31.49 3.55
N HIS A 48 -14.86 31.50 4.86
CA HIS A 48 -14.11 30.47 5.56
C HIS A 48 -14.81 29.11 5.48
N ASN A 49 -16.11 29.07 5.70
CA ASN A 49 -16.92 27.85 5.58
C ASN A 49 -16.89 27.29 4.15
N GLN A 50 -16.93 28.16 3.14
CA GLN A 50 -16.78 27.75 1.74
C GLN A 50 -15.39 27.14 1.46
N TYR A 51 -14.32 27.70 2.04
CA TYR A 51 -12.99 27.11 1.92
C TYR A 51 -12.90 25.75 2.60
N LEU A 52 -13.46 25.59 3.81
CA LEU A 52 -13.50 24.30 4.49
C LEU A 52 -14.29 23.26 3.68
N GLY A 53 -15.41 23.65 3.08
CA GLY A 53 -16.17 22.78 2.16
C GLY A 53 -15.36 22.33 0.95
N LYS A 54 -14.63 23.25 0.31
CA LYS A 54 -13.73 22.91 -0.81
C LYS A 54 -12.61 21.98 -0.39
N ILE A 55 -12.00 22.20 0.77
CA ILE A 55 -10.93 21.33 1.30
C ILE A 55 -11.47 19.91 1.52
N ASN A 56 -12.65 19.78 2.14
CA ASN A 56 -13.25 18.47 2.37
C ASN A 56 -13.56 17.74 1.06
N ASN A 57 -14.15 18.43 0.08
CA ASN A 57 -14.43 17.85 -1.24
C ASN A 57 -13.14 17.40 -1.94
N ASN A 58 -12.08 18.23 -1.89
CA ASN A 58 -10.79 17.86 -2.47
C ASN A 58 -10.17 16.63 -1.77
N ILE A 59 -10.32 16.51 -0.44
CA ILE A 59 -9.85 15.33 0.30
C ILE A 59 -10.64 14.09 -0.11
N GLU A 60 -11.96 14.21 -0.29
CA GLU A 60 -12.81 13.11 -0.77
C GLU A 60 -12.38 12.67 -2.19
N ASP A 61 -12.23 13.62 -3.11
CA ASP A 61 -11.73 13.37 -4.47
C ASP A 61 -10.35 12.72 -4.47
N LEU A 62 -9.44 13.17 -3.59
CA LEU A 62 -8.12 12.57 -3.44
C LEU A 62 -8.21 11.13 -2.93
N ASN A 63 -9.05 10.85 -1.93
CA ASN A 63 -9.22 9.50 -1.39
C ASN A 63 -9.76 8.54 -2.47
N THR A 64 -10.74 8.98 -3.26
CA THR A 64 -11.27 8.19 -4.38
C THR A 64 -10.20 7.93 -5.44
N ASN A 65 -9.41 8.95 -5.81
CA ASN A 65 -8.40 8.83 -6.85
C ASN A 65 -7.17 8.03 -6.40
N VAL A 66 -6.74 8.15 -5.13
CA VAL A 66 -5.61 7.39 -4.57
C VAL A 66 -5.88 5.89 -4.62
N GLY A 67 -7.13 5.44 -4.45
CA GLY A 67 -7.50 4.04 -4.62
C GLY A 67 -7.10 3.49 -6.00
N SER A 68 -7.29 4.28 -7.06
CA SER A 68 -6.88 3.88 -8.42
C SER A 68 -5.36 3.80 -8.60
N VAL A 69 -4.62 4.71 -7.94
CA VAL A 69 -3.15 4.73 -7.97
C VAL A 69 -2.56 3.53 -7.22
N VAL A 70 -3.14 3.16 -6.07
CA VAL A 70 -2.71 1.98 -5.30
C VAL A 70 -2.94 0.70 -6.12
N LEU A 71 -4.09 0.55 -6.77
CA LEU A 71 -4.37 -0.58 -7.65
C LEU A 71 -3.38 -0.65 -8.83
N ALA A 72 -3.07 0.49 -9.46
CA ALA A 72 -2.06 0.54 -10.52
C ALA A 72 -0.67 0.16 -10.01
N GLN A 73 -0.28 0.64 -8.83
CA GLN A 73 1.00 0.28 -8.20
C GLN A 73 1.07 -1.23 -7.93
N GLU A 74 0.00 -1.84 -7.43
CA GLU A 74 -0.04 -3.28 -7.18
C GLU A 74 0.06 -4.09 -8.47
N MET A 75 -0.64 -3.68 -9.54
CA MET A 75 -0.50 -4.30 -10.86
C MET A 75 0.93 -4.18 -11.41
N ILE A 76 1.56 -3.00 -11.28
CA ILE A 76 2.95 -2.79 -11.72
C ILE A 76 3.91 -3.65 -10.92
N TYR A 77 3.76 -3.68 -9.59
CA TYR A 77 4.60 -4.47 -8.70
C TYR A 77 4.50 -5.96 -9.03
N ASN A 78 3.28 -6.48 -9.15
CA ASN A 78 3.04 -7.88 -9.50
C ASN A 78 3.58 -8.21 -10.89
N GLY A 79 3.35 -7.33 -11.88
CA GLY A 79 3.89 -7.51 -13.23
C GLY A 79 5.41 -7.53 -13.26
N LEU A 80 6.07 -6.58 -12.60
CA LEU A 80 7.53 -6.47 -12.58
C LEU A 80 8.18 -7.62 -11.77
N SER A 81 7.56 -8.02 -10.66
CA SER A 81 7.99 -9.17 -9.86
C SER A 81 7.92 -10.46 -10.68
N ASN A 82 6.80 -10.69 -11.37
CA ASN A 82 6.60 -11.87 -12.21
C ASN A 82 7.59 -11.93 -13.38
N VAL A 83 7.79 -10.80 -14.08
CA VAL A 83 8.76 -10.72 -15.19
C VAL A 83 10.19 -10.94 -14.69
N ASN A 84 10.55 -10.35 -13.55
CA ASN A 84 11.88 -10.52 -12.98
C ASN A 84 12.14 -11.98 -12.55
N SER A 85 11.16 -12.63 -11.93
CA SER A 85 11.23 -14.06 -11.60
C SER A 85 11.37 -14.92 -12.85
N ALA A 86 10.53 -14.72 -13.87
CA ALA A 86 10.62 -15.45 -15.14
C ALA A 86 11.97 -15.25 -15.85
N LEU A 87 12.53 -14.04 -15.83
CA LEU A 87 13.85 -13.76 -16.40
C LEU A 87 14.97 -14.47 -15.63
N LYS A 88 14.92 -14.41 -14.29
CA LYS A 88 15.88 -15.10 -13.41
C LYS A 88 15.83 -16.60 -13.64
N ASP A 89 14.63 -17.18 -13.61
CA ASP A 89 14.36 -18.59 -13.82
C ASP A 89 14.84 -19.07 -15.20
N GLY A 90 14.55 -18.29 -16.26
CA GLY A 90 15.06 -18.57 -17.60
C GLY A 90 16.59 -18.51 -17.70
N LEU A 91 17.23 -17.60 -16.96
CA LEU A 91 18.69 -17.51 -16.90
C LEU A 91 19.31 -18.71 -16.17
N GLU A 92 18.69 -19.18 -15.10
CA GLU A 92 19.12 -20.40 -14.39
C GLU A 92 19.02 -21.64 -15.30
N VAL A 93 17.92 -21.80 -16.03
CA VAL A 93 17.77 -22.89 -17.03
C VAL A 93 18.86 -22.81 -18.10
N LYS A 94 19.16 -21.60 -18.62
CA LYS A 94 20.26 -21.39 -19.57
C LYS A 94 21.61 -21.85 -19.01
N TYR A 95 21.92 -21.49 -17.75
CA TYR A 95 23.17 -21.90 -17.13
C TYR A 95 23.24 -23.42 -16.94
N MET A 96 22.15 -24.07 -16.51
CA MET A 96 22.12 -25.53 -16.41
C MET A 96 22.33 -26.23 -17.76
N ALA A 97 21.72 -25.72 -18.82
CA ALA A 97 21.92 -26.23 -20.17
C ALA A 97 23.38 -26.09 -20.63
N THR A 98 24.02 -24.96 -20.31
CA THR A 98 25.43 -24.69 -20.61
C THR A 98 26.35 -25.68 -19.88
N ILE A 99 26.17 -25.84 -18.56
CA ILE A 99 26.94 -26.79 -17.75
C ILE A 99 26.76 -28.22 -18.27
N THR A 100 25.55 -28.60 -18.67
CA THR A 100 25.26 -29.92 -19.22
C THR A 100 25.98 -30.15 -20.56
N ALA A 101 26.01 -29.14 -21.43
CA ALA A 101 26.77 -29.20 -22.67
C ALA A 101 28.28 -29.37 -22.41
N ASP A 102 28.82 -28.66 -21.41
CA ASP A 102 30.22 -28.79 -20.99
C ASP A 102 30.52 -30.19 -20.43
N MET A 103 29.63 -30.75 -19.60
CA MET A 103 29.76 -32.13 -19.10
C MET A 103 29.82 -33.13 -20.25
N ILE A 104 28.93 -33.01 -21.24
CA ILE A 104 28.93 -33.87 -22.43
C ILE A 104 30.25 -33.73 -23.20
N SER A 105 30.77 -32.50 -23.33
CA SER A 105 32.07 -32.23 -23.96
C SER A 105 33.22 -32.92 -23.22
N TYR A 106 33.29 -32.79 -21.89
CA TYR A 106 34.32 -33.44 -21.07
C TYR A 106 34.25 -34.97 -21.12
N LEU A 107 33.04 -35.54 -21.15
CA LEU A 107 32.86 -36.99 -21.32
C LEU A 107 33.40 -37.47 -22.69
N ASN A 108 33.17 -36.70 -23.75
CA ASN A 108 33.72 -37.03 -25.06
C ASN A 108 35.26 -36.90 -25.10
N GLN A 109 35.83 -35.93 -24.38
CA GLN A 109 37.29 -35.82 -24.21
C GLN A 109 37.87 -37.00 -23.43
N ALA A 110 37.21 -37.43 -22.34
CA ALA A 110 37.60 -38.60 -21.57
C ALA A 110 37.56 -39.90 -22.42
N LEU A 111 36.52 -40.06 -23.25
CA LEU A 111 36.43 -41.16 -24.21
C LEU A 111 37.55 -41.14 -25.25
N ALA A 112 37.93 -39.94 -25.73
CA ALA A 112 39.04 -39.80 -26.66
C ALA A 112 40.40 -40.18 -26.02
N LEU A 113 40.62 -39.81 -24.76
CA LEU A 113 41.82 -40.19 -24.01
C LEU A 113 41.89 -41.71 -23.75
N GLY A 114 40.75 -42.35 -23.44
CA GLY A 114 40.69 -43.78 -23.16
C GLY A 114 40.86 -44.69 -24.38
N LYS A 115 40.82 -44.16 -25.61
CA LYS A 115 40.87 -44.96 -26.85
C LYS A 115 42.11 -45.85 -26.99
N SER A 116 43.24 -45.44 -26.42
CA SER A 116 44.49 -46.20 -26.49
C SER A 116 44.52 -47.43 -25.58
N ASP A 117 43.68 -47.46 -24.55
CA ASP A 117 43.66 -48.51 -23.52
C ASP A 117 42.26 -49.13 -23.39
N PRO A 118 42.07 -50.39 -23.84
CA PRO A 118 40.74 -51.03 -23.90
C PRO A 118 40.00 -51.06 -22.55
N TYR A 119 40.74 -51.23 -21.45
CA TYR A 119 40.16 -51.24 -20.10
C TYR A 119 39.66 -49.85 -19.68
N LEU A 120 40.42 -48.78 -19.98
CA LEU A 120 40.02 -47.40 -19.71
C LEU A 120 38.86 -46.97 -20.60
N LEU A 121 38.83 -47.42 -21.87
CA LEU A 121 37.73 -47.14 -22.79
C LEU A 121 36.41 -47.74 -22.31
N LEU A 122 36.42 -48.99 -21.84
CA LEU A 122 35.23 -49.65 -21.32
C LEU A 122 34.68 -48.91 -20.08
N PHE A 123 35.57 -48.53 -19.16
CA PHE A 123 35.20 -47.75 -17.99
C PHE A 123 34.62 -46.37 -18.37
N ALA A 124 35.32 -45.61 -19.22
CA ALA A 124 34.90 -44.29 -19.67
C ALA A 124 33.56 -44.35 -20.42
N THR A 125 33.31 -45.40 -21.20
CA THR A 125 32.05 -45.60 -21.95
C THR A 125 30.86 -45.82 -21.01
N ASN A 126 31.02 -46.65 -19.98
CA ASN A 126 29.96 -46.89 -19.00
C ASN A 126 29.58 -45.59 -18.26
N ILE A 127 30.58 -44.86 -17.76
CA ILE A 127 30.36 -43.58 -17.07
C ILE A 127 29.76 -42.54 -18.02
N ALA A 128 30.26 -42.44 -19.26
CA ALA A 128 29.76 -41.45 -20.22
C ALA A 128 28.29 -41.68 -20.59
N ASN A 129 27.86 -42.94 -20.73
CA ASN A 129 26.46 -43.25 -21.00
C ASN A 129 25.55 -42.89 -19.82
N GLU A 130 25.94 -43.26 -18.60
CA GLU A 130 25.16 -42.97 -17.41
C GLU A 130 25.06 -41.45 -17.16
N MET A 131 26.18 -40.75 -17.28
CA MET A 131 26.23 -39.29 -17.08
C MET A 131 25.44 -38.54 -18.16
N LYS A 132 25.51 -38.94 -19.44
CA LYS A 132 24.71 -38.31 -20.51
C LYS A 132 23.21 -38.42 -20.23
N VAL A 133 22.74 -39.59 -19.82
CA VAL A 133 21.32 -39.80 -19.49
C VAL A 133 20.90 -38.94 -18.30
N ARG A 134 21.68 -38.94 -17.22
CA ARG A 134 21.36 -38.18 -16.01
C ARG A 134 21.40 -36.66 -16.22
N SER A 135 22.40 -36.15 -16.94
CA SER A 135 22.51 -34.71 -17.20
C SER A 135 21.37 -34.19 -18.07
N LEU A 136 20.94 -34.95 -19.08
CA LEU A 136 19.78 -34.59 -19.91
C LEU A 136 18.47 -34.66 -19.11
N ALA A 137 18.30 -35.70 -18.28
CA ALA A 137 17.15 -35.82 -17.41
C ALA A 137 17.05 -34.63 -16.43
N LEU A 138 18.16 -34.23 -15.81
CA LEU A 138 18.22 -33.09 -14.89
C LEU A 138 17.76 -31.79 -15.55
N VAL A 139 18.32 -31.44 -16.71
CA VAL A 139 17.92 -30.21 -17.42
C VAL A 139 16.45 -30.28 -17.85
N SER A 140 15.98 -31.44 -18.29
CA SER A 140 14.59 -31.63 -18.70
C SER A 140 13.61 -31.48 -17.52
N GLU A 141 13.90 -32.11 -16.39
CA GLU A 141 13.07 -32.08 -15.18
C GLU A 141 13.05 -30.68 -14.57
N VAL A 142 14.22 -30.07 -14.37
CA VAL A 142 14.33 -28.73 -13.77
C VAL A 142 13.74 -27.67 -14.70
N SER A 143 14.00 -27.74 -16.02
CA SER A 143 13.38 -26.81 -16.98
C SER A 143 11.86 -26.95 -16.98
N THR A 144 11.33 -28.19 -16.96
CA THR A 144 9.88 -28.41 -16.88
C THR A 144 9.30 -27.89 -15.57
N PHE A 145 9.98 -28.11 -14.45
CA PHE A 145 9.55 -27.65 -13.13
C PHE A 145 9.55 -26.13 -13.07
N VAL A 146 10.69 -25.49 -13.34
CA VAL A 146 10.89 -24.04 -13.29
C VAL A 146 10.01 -23.31 -14.30
N LEU A 147 9.84 -23.80 -15.53
CA LEU A 147 8.98 -23.15 -16.52
C LEU A 147 7.47 -23.36 -16.27
N LYS A 148 7.07 -24.45 -15.59
CA LYS A 148 5.69 -24.62 -15.11
C LYS A 148 5.40 -23.90 -13.79
N SER A 149 6.43 -23.41 -13.11
CA SER A 149 6.34 -22.80 -11.77
C SER A 149 5.60 -21.46 -11.72
N GLY A 150 5.21 -20.89 -12.86
CA GLY A 150 4.53 -19.60 -12.91
C GLY A 150 3.21 -19.53 -12.13
N ASP A 151 2.53 -20.66 -11.88
CA ASP A 151 1.19 -20.65 -11.27
C ASP A 151 1.08 -21.31 -9.89
N ASN A 152 1.98 -22.21 -9.45
CA ASN A 152 1.77 -22.94 -8.18
C ASN A 152 2.99 -23.73 -7.66
N ILE A 153 4.04 -23.04 -7.23
CA ILE A 153 5.08 -23.69 -6.42
C ILE A 153 4.74 -23.50 -4.95
N LEU A 154 4.38 -24.60 -4.29
CA LEU A 154 4.13 -24.73 -2.85
C LEU A 154 5.38 -24.46 -1.98
N ALA A 155 6.46 -23.91 -2.55
CA ALA A 155 7.57 -23.32 -1.82
C ALA A 155 7.42 -21.80 -1.79
N ASP A 156 6.24 -21.33 -1.37
CA ASP A 156 6.07 -19.95 -0.92
C ASP A 156 7.06 -19.70 0.22
N TYR A 157 8.03 -18.80 0.01
CA TYR A 157 9.01 -18.49 1.04
C TYR A 157 8.33 -17.92 2.30
N ASN A 158 7.14 -17.31 2.17
CA ASN A 158 6.37 -16.81 3.29
C ASN A 158 5.75 -17.94 4.13
N GLY A 159 5.51 -19.11 3.54
CA GLY A 159 4.98 -20.28 4.25
C GLY A 159 6.01 -20.98 5.14
N ARG A 160 7.31 -20.73 4.96
CA ARG A 160 8.38 -21.36 5.75
C ARG A 160 8.67 -20.63 7.06
N ASP A 161 8.37 -19.32 7.14
CA ASP A 161 8.61 -18.48 8.33
C ASP A 161 7.38 -18.41 9.27
N GLN A 162 6.29 -19.12 8.95
CA GLN A 162 5.07 -19.18 9.77
C GLN A 162 4.95 -20.43 10.66
N LEU A 163 6.02 -21.23 10.80
CA LEU A 163 6.04 -22.41 11.69
C LEU A 163 6.87 -22.16 12.96
#